data_AF-A0A9E5HJ87-F1
#
_entry.id   AF-A0A9E5HJ87-F1
#
_cell.length_a   1.000
_cell.length_b   1.000
_cell.length_c   1.000
_cell.angle_alpha   90.00
_cell.angle_beta   90.00
_cell.angle_gamma   90.00
#
_symmetry.space_group_name_H-M   'P 1'
#
loop_
_entity.id
_entity.type
_entity.pdbx_description
1 polymer ?
#
loop_
_entity_poly.entity_id
_entity_poly.type
_entity_poly.pdbx_seq_one_letter_code
_entity_poly.pdbx_strand_id
1 'polypeptide(L)'
;MKTETLVKFEQISKVAERRLSLIRFLAKNSEMEIKDDGVSIIDALKLTKLLCSKSPDTEQVYNLQNKAQKNSDDKHANELLIQSLKSQCKAFEDKANMLEKLLQKSEDRSERFETSLLATVETVSHLANNRDMIMGQMLRQSKWHIKQVGQKEVLVLSEPIK
;
A
#
# COMPACT_ATOMS: atom_id res chain seq x y z
N MET A 1 -46.60 -36.64 62.46
CA MET A 1 -46.78 -36.42 61.01
C MET A 1 -45.91 -35.24 60.62
N LYS A 2 -44.86 -35.45 59.81
CA LYS A 2 -44.05 -34.35 59.28
C LYS A 2 -44.85 -33.72 58.14
N THR A 3 -45.28 -32.47 58.29
CA THR A 3 -45.88 -31.70 57.20
C THR A 3 -44.79 -31.46 56.16
N GLU A 4 -44.88 -32.14 55.01
CA GLU A 4 -44.06 -31.79 53.84
C GLU A 4 -44.49 -30.40 53.38
N THR A 5 -43.72 -29.39 53.78
CA THR A 5 -43.98 -28.01 53.37
C THR A 5 -43.65 -27.89 51.88
N LEU A 6 -44.64 -27.46 51.11
CA LEU A 6 -44.60 -27.40 49.66
C LEU A 6 -44.51 -25.94 49.21
N VAL A 7 -43.58 -25.64 48.32
CA VAL A 7 -43.34 -24.28 47.80
C VAL A 7 -43.90 -24.19 46.39
N LYS A 8 -44.82 -23.23 46.16
CA LYS A 8 -45.47 -23.02 44.87
C LYS A 8 -44.49 -22.41 43.86
N PHE A 9 -44.57 -22.84 42.59
CA PHE A 9 -43.75 -22.25 41.54
C PHE A 9 -43.98 -20.75 41.35
N GLU A 10 -45.17 -20.25 41.69
CA GLU A 10 -45.48 -18.81 41.67
C GLU A 10 -44.62 -18.01 42.65
N GLN A 11 -44.35 -18.57 43.84
CA GLN A 11 -43.48 -17.93 44.84
C GLN A 11 -42.03 -17.91 44.35
N ILE A 12 -41.56 -19.02 43.77
CA ILE A 12 -40.21 -19.11 43.19
C ILE A 12 -40.06 -18.15 42.00
N SER A 13 -41.10 -17.98 41.18
CA SER A 13 -41.13 -17.05 40.04
C SER A 13 -40.96 -15.60 40.47
N LYS A 14 -41.66 -15.20 41.54
CA LYS A 14 -41.56 -13.85 42.11
C LYS A 14 -40.18 -13.60 42.71
N VAL A 15 -39.63 -14.58 43.45
CA VAL A 15 -38.33 -14.43 44.13
C VAL A 15 -37.15 -14.43 43.14
N ALA A 16 -37.21 -15.26 42.09
CA ALA A 16 -36.14 -15.37 41.11
C ALA A 16 -36.26 -14.38 39.94
N GLU A 17 -37.35 -13.59 39.86
CA GLU A 17 -37.67 -12.72 38.71
C GLU A 17 -37.59 -13.45 37.35
N ARG A 18 -38.07 -14.70 37.31
CA ARG A 18 -38.08 -15.54 36.10
C ARG A 18 -39.48 -15.97 35.73
N ARG A 19 -39.69 -16.20 34.43
CA ARG A 19 -40.97 -16.67 33.88
C ARG A 19 -41.34 -18.02 34.49
N LEU A 20 -42.62 -18.17 34.86
CA LEU A 20 -43.16 -19.38 35.47
C LEU A 20 -42.98 -20.64 34.58
N SER A 21 -43.02 -20.46 33.25
CA SER A 21 -42.76 -21.52 32.27
C SER A 21 -41.34 -22.10 32.34
N LEU A 22 -40.34 -21.24 32.58
CA LEU A 22 -38.95 -21.65 32.75
C LEU A 22 -38.78 -22.50 34.03
N ILE A 23 -39.49 -22.13 35.10
CA ILE A 23 -39.43 -22.83 36.39
C ILE A 23 -40.06 -24.21 36.28
N ARG A 24 -41.24 -24.32 35.67
CA ARG A 24 -41.88 -25.61 35.40
C ARG A 24 -41.02 -26.51 34.51
N PHE A 25 -40.38 -25.93 33.49
CA PHE A 25 -39.46 -26.66 32.61
C PHE A 25 -38.25 -27.21 33.35
N LEU A 26 -37.61 -26.38 34.19
CA LEU A 26 -36.44 -26.80 34.97
C LEU A 26 -36.79 -27.84 36.04
N ALA A 27 -37.95 -27.70 36.70
CA ALA A 27 -38.43 -28.68 37.67
C ALA A 27 -38.67 -30.05 37.00
N LYS A 28 -39.28 -30.05 35.81
CA LYS A 28 -39.53 -31.26 35.03
C LYS A 28 -38.24 -31.92 34.52
N ASN A 29 -37.26 -31.14 34.08
CA ASN A 29 -35.99 -31.66 33.56
C ASN A 29 -35.01 -32.09 34.67
N SER A 30 -35.21 -31.63 35.90
CA SER A 30 -34.35 -31.97 37.04
C SER A 30 -34.91 -33.14 37.87
N GLU A 31 -35.88 -33.89 37.32
CA GLU A 31 -36.53 -35.05 37.96
C GLU A 31 -37.11 -34.74 39.36
N MET A 32 -37.60 -33.52 39.57
CA MET A 32 -38.20 -33.11 40.86
C MET A 32 -39.63 -33.62 40.97
N GLU A 33 -40.03 -34.05 42.16
CA GLU A 33 -41.40 -34.49 42.42
C GLU A 33 -42.33 -33.26 42.48
N ILE A 34 -43.14 -33.08 41.44
CA ILE A 34 -44.06 -31.95 41.34
C ILE A 34 -45.41 -32.36 41.93
N LYS A 35 -45.83 -31.67 42.99
CA LYS A 35 -47.15 -31.84 43.63
C LYS A 35 -47.85 -30.48 43.65
N ASP A 36 -49.09 -30.43 43.18
CA ASP A 36 -49.94 -29.22 43.22
C ASP A 36 -49.22 -27.94 42.74
N ASP A 37 -48.60 -27.99 41.54
CA ASP A 37 -47.85 -26.87 40.92
C ASP A 37 -46.76 -26.27 41.84
N GLY A 38 -46.13 -27.12 42.64
CA GLY A 38 -45.00 -26.78 43.49
C GLY A 38 -44.12 -27.99 43.78
N VAL A 39 -43.05 -27.75 44.56
CA VAL A 39 -42.02 -28.73 44.90
C VAL A 39 -41.69 -28.68 46.38
N SER A 40 -40.94 -29.68 46.86
CA SER A 40 -40.40 -29.68 48.22
C SER A 40 -39.54 -28.42 48.48
N ILE A 41 -39.40 -27.99 49.74
CA ILE A 41 -38.51 -26.86 50.10
C ILE A 41 -37.08 -27.07 49.58
N ILE A 42 -36.56 -28.30 49.64
CA ILE A 42 -35.19 -28.61 49.25
C ILE A 42 -35.01 -28.40 47.74
N ASP A 43 -35.98 -28.86 46.95
CA ASP A 43 -35.96 -28.71 45.50
C ASP A 43 -36.27 -27.27 45.07
N ALA A 44 -37.12 -26.56 45.82
CA ALA A 44 -37.36 -25.14 45.64
C ALA A 44 -36.07 -24.31 45.84
N LEU A 45 -35.27 -24.64 46.86
CA LEU A 45 -33.97 -23.99 47.09
C LEU A 45 -32.97 -24.28 45.96
N LYS A 46 -32.92 -25.52 45.47
CA LYS A 46 -32.08 -25.88 44.31
C LYS A 46 -32.49 -25.13 43.04
N LEU A 47 -33.79 -25.09 42.74
CA LEU A 47 -34.33 -24.33 41.61
C LEU A 47 -34.03 -22.85 41.73
N THR A 48 -34.31 -22.25 42.88
CA THR A 48 -34.07 -20.83 43.12
C THR A 48 -32.59 -20.50 42.99
N LYS A 49 -31.70 -21.34 43.53
CA LYS A 49 -30.25 -21.19 43.37
C LYS A 49 -29.83 -21.23 41.90
N LEU A 50 -30.36 -22.18 41.13
CA LEU A 50 -30.08 -22.34 39.70
C LEU A 50 -30.59 -21.14 38.86
N LEU A 51 -31.75 -20.60 39.21
CA LEU A 51 -32.38 -19.46 38.54
C LEU A 51 -31.70 -18.13 38.89
N CYS A 52 -31.20 -18.01 40.13
CA CYS A 52 -30.53 -16.83 40.66
C CYS A 52 -29.02 -16.81 40.41
N SER A 53 -28.40 -17.94 40.01
CA SER A 53 -27.07 -17.90 39.40
C SER A 53 -27.19 -17.04 38.14
N LYS A 54 -26.69 -15.80 38.21
CA LYS A 54 -26.69 -14.83 37.12
C LYS A 54 -26.06 -15.48 35.89
N SER A 55 -26.88 -16.02 34.99
CA SER A 55 -26.44 -16.24 33.63
C SER A 55 -26.09 -14.86 33.08
N PRO A 56 -24.93 -14.68 32.42
CA PRO A 56 -24.63 -13.41 31.77
C PRO A 56 -25.85 -13.01 30.93
N ASP A 57 -26.23 -11.73 30.99
CA ASP A 57 -27.37 -11.21 30.23
C ASP A 57 -27.24 -11.73 28.80
N THR A 58 -28.24 -12.49 28.35
CA THR A 58 -28.24 -13.14 27.04
C THR A 58 -28.04 -12.11 25.92
N GLU A 59 -28.48 -10.87 26.15
CA GLU A 59 -28.24 -9.72 25.30
C GLU A 59 -26.76 -9.29 25.26
N GLN A 60 -26.03 -9.34 26.37
CA GLN A 60 -24.60 -9.06 26.41
C GLN A 60 -23.81 -10.14 25.65
N VAL A 61 -24.17 -11.41 25.80
CA VAL A 61 -23.55 -12.52 25.06
C VAL A 61 -23.80 -12.39 23.56
N TYR A 62 -25.03 -12.08 23.15
CA TYR A 62 -25.38 -11.85 21.75
C TYR A 62 -24.64 -10.65 21.15
N ASN A 63 -24.54 -9.55 21.89
CA ASN A 63 -23.78 -8.37 21.48
C ASN A 63 -22.28 -8.65 21.32
N LEU A 64 -21.70 -9.46 22.21
CA LEU A 64 -20.30 -9.88 22.10
C LEU A 64 -20.08 -10.80 20.89
N GLN A 65 -21.01 -11.72 20.61
CA GLN A 65 -20.94 -12.58 19.41
C GLN A 65 -21.01 -11.76 18.13
N ASN A 66 -21.95 -10.80 18.04
CA ASN A 66 -22.06 -9.92 16.87
C ASN A 66 -20.82 -9.05 16.67
N LYS A 67 -20.23 -8.52 17.77
CA LYS A 67 -18.97 -7.77 17.71
C LYS A 67 -17.81 -8.65 17.27
N ALA A 68 -17.72 -9.88 17.78
CA ALA A 68 -16.68 -10.83 17.40
C ALA A 68 -16.77 -11.20 15.90
N GLN A 69 -17.99 -11.43 15.41
CA GLN A 69 -18.23 -11.71 13.99
C GLN A 69 -17.82 -10.52 13.13
N LYS A 70 -18.28 -9.31 13.47
CA LYS A 70 -17.91 -8.10 12.74
C LYS A 70 -16.40 -7.86 12.73
N ASN A 71 -15.73 -8.05 13.86
CA ASN A 71 -14.28 -7.94 13.94
C ASN A 71 -13.56 -8.98 13.07
N SER A 72 -14.11 -10.19 12.95
CA SER A 72 -13.58 -11.24 12.08
C SER A 72 -13.68 -10.84 10.60
N ASP A 73 -14.85 -10.30 10.21
CA ASP A 73 -15.10 -9.85 8.84
C ASP A 73 -14.20 -8.65 8.50
N ASP A 74 -14.09 -7.67 9.41
CA ASP A 74 -13.20 -6.51 9.26
C ASP A 74 -11.72 -6.93 9.17
N LYS A 75 -11.31 -7.94 9.95
CA LYS A 75 -9.95 -8.49 9.88
C LYS A 75 -9.67 -9.13 8.52
N HIS A 76 -10.63 -9.89 7.99
CA HIS A 76 -10.50 -10.49 6.66
C HIS A 76 -10.43 -9.44 5.56
N ALA A 77 -11.29 -8.42 5.61
CA ALA A 77 -11.26 -7.30 4.67
C ALA A 77 -9.92 -6.55 4.71
N ASN A 78 -9.40 -6.28 5.90
CA ASN A 78 -8.09 -5.65 6.07
C ASN A 78 -6.94 -6.51 5.51
N GLU A 79 -7.01 -7.83 5.67
CA GLU A 79 -6.00 -8.73 5.11
C GLU A 79 -5.96 -8.68 3.58
N LEU A 80 -7.13 -8.64 2.93
CA LEU A 80 -7.23 -8.46 1.48
C LEU A 80 -6.67 -7.11 1.02
N LEU A 81 -6.97 -6.03 1.76
CA LEU A 81 -6.41 -4.70 1.47
C LEU A 81 -4.88 -4.68 1.60
N ILE A 82 -4.34 -5.33 2.64
CA ILE A 82 -2.88 -5.46 2.84
C ILE A 82 -2.25 -6.25 1.69
N GLN A 83 -2.87 -7.35 1.24
CA GLN A 83 -2.37 -8.11 0.10
C GLN A 83 -2.38 -7.27 -1.19
N SER A 84 -3.45 -6.50 -1.43
CA SER A 84 -3.53 -5.58 -2.56
C SER A 84 -2.47 -4.47 -2.49
N LEU A 85 -2.20 -3.92 -1.30
CA LEU A 85 -1.16 -2.91 -1.13
C LEU A 85 0.23 -3.52 -1.37
N LYS A 86 0.50 -4.73 -0.89
CA LYS A 86 1.77 -5.42 -1.13
C LYS A 86 2.02 -5.67 -2.62
N SER A 87 0.99 -6.08 -3.37
CA SER A 87 1.13 -6.31 -4.82
C SER A 87 1.36 -4.99 -5.57
N GLN A 88 0.70 -3.91 -5.16
CA GLN A 88 0.94 -2.57 -5.72
C GLN A 88 2.34 -2.06 -5.42
N CYS A 89 2.82 -2.17 -4.18
CA CYS A 89 4.19 -1.81 -3.80
C CYS A 89 5.22 -2.53 -4.66
N LYS A 90 5.06 -3.85 -4.86
CA LYS A 90 5.94 -4.64 -5.72
C LYS A 90 5.92 -4.15 -7.18
N ALA A 91 4.73 -3.88 -7.72
CA ALA A 91 4.60 -3.35 -9.08
C ALA A 91 5.25 -1.97 -9.24
N PHE A 92 5.20 -1.12 -8.20
CA PHE A 92 5.90 0.17 -8.20
C PHE A 92 7.41 0.00 -8.12
N GLU A 93 7.91 -0.93 -7.30
CA GLU A 93 9.32 -1.26 -7.21
C GLU A 93 9.87 -1.79 -8.55
N ASP A 94 9.15 -2.68 -9.21
CA ASP A 94 9.50 -3.20 -10.54
C ASP A 94 9.56 -2.07 -11.59
N LYS A 95 8.62 -1.12 -11.54
CA LYS A 95 8.63 0.06 -12.43
C LYS A 95 9.79 1.00 -12.13
N ALA A 96 10.09 1.25 -10.86
CA ALA A 96 11.23 2.08 -10.46
C ALA A 96 12.54 1.48 -10.97
N ASN A 97 12.75 0.18 -10.77
CA ASN A 97 13.91 -0.56 -11.27
C ASN A 97 14.02 -0.50 -12.81
N MET A 98 12.89 -0.54 -13.53
CA MET A 98 12.89 -0.38 -14.98
C MET A 98 13.31 1.04 -15.40
N LEU A 99 12.76 2.06 -14.75
CA LEU A 99 13.09 3.46 -15.05
C LEU A 99 14.55 3.77 -14.75
N GLU A 100 15.10 3.25 -13.65
CA GLU A 100 16.51 3.41 -13.29
C GLU A 100 17.43 2.80 -14.35
N LYS A 101 17.13 1.60 -14.85
CA LYS A 101 17.88 0.99 -15.96
C LYS A 101 17.81 1.79 -17.25
N LEU A 102 16.65 2.37 -17.56
CA LEU A 102 16.48 3.21 -18.75
C LEU A 102 17.25 4.53 -18.61
N LEU A 103 17.25 5.11 -17.42
CA LEU A 103 18.02 6.31 -17.10
C LEU A 103 19.51 6.05 -17.28
N GLN A 104 20.06 4.99 -16.67
CA GLN A 104 21.46 4.62 -16.83
C GLN A 104 21.84 4.44 -18.30
N LYS A 105 21.02 3.73 -19.08
CA LYS A 105 21.28 3.55 -20.52
C LYS A 105 21.28 4.87 -21.30
N SER A 106 20.45 5.83 -20.88
CA SER A 106 20.42 7.15 -21.48
C SER A 106 21.66 7.97 -21.09
N GLU A 107 22.09 7.90 -19.84
CA GLU A 107 23.32 8.55 -19.36
C GLU A 107 24.55 8.01 -20.09
N ASP A 108 24.71 6.69 -20.19
CA ASP A 108 25.79 6.05 -20.95
C ASP A 108 25.80 6.50 -22.43
N ARG A 109 24.62 6.74 -23.01
CA ARG A 109 24.51 7.25 -24.38
C ARG A 109 24.94 8.70 -24.47
N SER A 110 24.55 9.54 -23.51
CA SER A 110 24.95 10.94 -23.44
C SER A 110 26.46 11.07 -23.26
N GLU A 111 27.06 10.28 -22.37
CA GLU A 111 28.51 10.28 -22.14
C GLU A 111 29.29 9.88 -23.39
N ARG A 112 28.85 8.84 -24.11
CA ARG A 112 29.43 8.47 -25.41
C ARG A 112 29.31 9.59 -26.44
N PHE A 113 28.17 10.27 -26.47
CA PHE A 113 27.94 11.38 -27.39
C PHE A 113 28.84 12.57 -27.07
N GLU A 114 28.96 12.94 -25.79
CA GLU A 114 29.86 14.00 -25.32
C GLU A 114 31.32 13.68 -25.66
N THR A 115 31.76 12.45 -25.42
CA THR A 115 33.11 11.99 -25.79
C THR A 115 33.37 12.13 -27.29
N SER A 116 32.40 11.71 -28.12
CA SER A 116 32.50 11.85 -29.58
C SER A 116 32.51 13.31 -30.03
N LEU A 117 31.74 14.17 -29.37
CA LEU A 117 31.69 15.59 -29.66
C LEU A 117 33.03 16.26 -29.36
N LEU A 118 33.63 15.98 -28.20
CA LEU A 118 34.94 16.50 -27.82
C LEU A 118 36.04 16.10 -28.82
N ALA A 119 36.09 14.83 -29.23
CA ALA A 119 37.04 14.37 -30.24
C ALA A 119 36.85 15.06 -31.61
N THR A 120 35.59 15.34 -31.98
CA THR A 120 35.27 16.05 -33.22
C THR A 120 35.72 17.51 -33.13
N VAL A 121 35.47 18.18 -32.01
CA VAL A 121 35.89 19.57 -31.77
C VAL A 121 37.41 19.70 -31.81
N GLU A 122 38.14 18.75 -31.23
CA GLU A 122 39.61 18.70 -31.31
C GLU A 122 40.07 18.57 -32.77
N THR A 123 39.49 17.64 -33.53
CA THR A 123 39.81 17.44 -34.96
C THR A 123 39.54 18.71 -35.78
N VAL A 124 38.39 19.35 -35.58
CA VAL A 124 38.03 20.62 -36.24
C VAL A 124 39.00 21.73 -35.87
N SER A 125 39.46 21.79 -34.61
CA SER A 125 40.44 22.77 -34.16
C SER A 125 41.78 22.59 -34.86
N HIS A 126 42.25 21.34 -35.02
CA HIS A 126 43.44 21.04 -35.82
C HIS A 126 43.27 21.46 -37.29
N LEU A 127 42.12 21.20 -37.90
CA LEU A 127 41.84 21.61 -39.28
C LEU A 127 41.83 23.14 -39.43
N ALA A 128 41.23 23.86 -38.48
CA ALA A 128 41.23 25.32 -38.47
C ALA A 128 42.65 25.88 -38.35
N ASN A 129 43.46 25.34 -37.43
CA ASN A 129 44.87 25.73 -37.27
C ASN A 129 45.69 25.47 -38.54
N ASN A 130 45.50 24.30 -39.17
CA ASN A 130 46.18 23.96 -40.42
C ASN A 130 45.77 24.91 -41.55
N ARG A 131 44.48 25.21 -41.69
CA ARG A 131 43.97 26.19 -42.66
C ARG A 131 44.62 27.55 -42.44
N ASP A 132 44.64 28.04 -41.19
CA ASP A 132 45.16 29.37 -40.88
C ASP A 132 46.68 29.44 -41.10
N MET A 133 47.42 28.37 -40.80
CA MET A 133 48.84 28.26 -41.13
C MET A 133 49.09 28.32 -42.63
N ILE A 134 48.34 27.53 -43.42
CA ILE A 134 48.44 27.52 -44.89
C ILE A 134 48.12 28.91 -45.43
N MET A 135 46.99 29.51 -45.04
CA MET A 135 46.61 30.86 -45.45
C MET A 135 47.67 31.90 -45.10
N GLY A 136 48.28 31.81 -43.90
CA GLY A 136 49.37 32.68 -43.50
C GLY A 136 50.65 32.48 -44.33
N GLN A 137 50.99 31.25 -44.71
CA GLN A 137 52.07 30.98 -45.67
C GLN A 137 51.72 31.55 -47.05
N MET A 138 50.47 31.37 -47.50
CA MET A 138 50.02 31.85 -48.80
C MET A 138 50.14 33.36 -48.92
N LEU A 139 49.69 34.10 -47.90
CA LEU A 139 49.80 35.55 -47.85
C LEU A 139 51.25 36.05 -47.85
N ARG A 140 52.18 35.30 -47.22
CA ARG A 140 53.61 35.66 -47.20
C ARG A 140 54.32 35.38 -48.52
N GLN A 141 53.92 34.34 -49.24
CA GLN A 141 54.55 33.93 -50.49
C GLN A 141 53.93 34.62 -51.72
N SER A 142 52.67 35.05 -51.62
CA SER A 142 51.97 35.71 -52.72
C SER A 142 52.29 37.19 -52.77
N LYS A 143 52.74 37.68 -53.93
CA LYS A 143 52.88 39.12 -54.18
C LYS A 143 51.72 39.64 -55.01
N TRP A 144 51.19 40.77 -54.59
CA TRP A 144 50.12 41.47 -55.27
C TRP A 144 50.60 42.88 -55.60
N HIS A 145 50.31 43.33 -56.81
CA HIS A 145 50.55 44.71 -57.19
C HIS A 145 49.40 45.24 -58.04
N ILE A 146 49.18 46.55 -57.97
CA ILE A 146 48.19 47.22 -58.81
C ILE A 146 48.84 47.56 -60.14
N LYS A 147 48.19 47.21 -61.24
CA LYS A 147 48.62 47.53 -62.60
C LYS A 147 47.51 48.29 -63.33
N GLN A 148 47.87 49.38 -63.99
CA GLN A 148 46.96 50.09 -64.90
C GLN A 148 46.84 49.35 -66.23
N VAL A 149 45.61 49.02 -66.62
CA VAL A 149 45.28 48.43 -67.93
C VAL A 149 44.25 49.35 -68.60
N GLY A 150 44.72 50.23 -69.48
CA GLY A 150 43.91 51.31 -70.05
C GLY A 150 43.65 52.41 -69.02
N GLN A 151 42.37 52.67 -68.72
CA GLN A 151 41.93 53.64 -67.69
C GLN A 151 41.52 52.97 -66.37
N LYS A 152 41.78 51.66 -66.19
CA LYS A 152 41.35 50.89 -65.02
C LYS A 152 42.54 50.37 -64.23
N GLU A 153 42.49 50.54 -62.92
CA GLU A 153 43.39 49.85 -61.99
C GLU A 153 42.91 48.42 -61.77
N VAL A 154 43.83 47.47 -61.94
CA VAL A 154 43.57 46.04 -61.75
C VAL A 154 44.57 45.51 -60.74
N LEU A 155 44.08 44.82 -59.72
CA LEU A 155 44.92 44.09 -58.78
C LEU A 155 45.39 42.78 -59.43
N VAL A 156 46.70 42.58 -59.52
CA VAL A 156 47.30 41.43 -60.18
C VAL A 156 48.11 40.62 -59.16
N LEU A 157 47.83 39.32 -59.10
CA LEU A 157 48.66 38.32 -58.42
C LEU A 157 49.88 38.03 -59.29
N SER A 158 51.06 38.47 -58.86
CA SER A 158 52.28 38.35 -59.66
C SER A 158 53.10 37.10 -59.33
N GLU A 159 53.00 36.61 -58.11
CA GLU A 159 53.67 35.38 -57.66
C GLU A 159 52.64 34.44 -57.02
N PRO A 160 51.81 33.74 -57.81
CA PRO A 160 50.94 32.71 -57.28
C PRO A 160 51.80 31.53 -56.76
N ILE A 161 51.34 30.93 -55.68
CA ILE A 161 51.98 29.76 -55.07
C ILE A 161 51.87 28.59 -56.07
N LYS A 162 52.97 27.85 -56.26
CA LYS A 162 53.01 26.63 -57.08
C LYS A 162 52.68 25.40 -56.27
#